data_AF-A0A7C7VJS4-F1
#
_entry.id   AF-A0A7C7VJS4-F1
#
_cell.length_a   1.000
_cell.length_b   1.000
_cell.length_c   1.000
_cell.angle_alpha   90.00
_cell.angle_beta   90.00
_cell.angle_gamma   90.00
#
_symmetry.space_group_name_H-M   'P 1'
#
loop_
_entity.id
_entity.type
_entity.pdbx_description
1 polymer ?
#
loop_
_entity_poly.entity_id
_entity_poly.type
_entity_poly.pdbx_seq_one_letter_code
_entity_poly.pdbx_strand_id
1 'polypeptide(L)'
;MRKEVIIPYLIHDGQEYLFTKDLEAAVILVFVEVNRKKPILFLGEEDIDYISKLLYPFWAIPWKDKSIIIDGLNILSEKLSRLEIPNVNAFIEALLRGSKSPNLFIKALSDGLKLFDEPLSSKEIALESFVGEIDVLNDLENVIMKIENRVIEEIEGTCIEPRLQEDEANLKAKTFVDEWRNLKSNISALQYAQIILKEEVLKHLKRVRNEIDYITRRYAEKIELTSVDANKKVAVFEKEMQKELKNIEKTYRKKLKDLSKVKARREATLNKLRESLMDYIEKRDAERAAGSEKRVRYWTARIKARRKQLDDARKNVKAVKVAIEKAKLEFKKKSKSIKSK
;
A
#
# COMPACT_ATOMS: atom_id res chain seq x y z
N MET A 1 51.09 40.62 -9.46
CA MET A 1 50.64 41.94 -8.96
C MET A 1 49.45 41.67 -8.04
N ARG A 2 49.61 41.81 -6.72
CA ARG A 2 48.46 41.87 -5.81
C ARG A 2 47.69 43.13 -6.19
N LYS A 3 46.41 42.99 -6.55
CA LYS A 3 45.51 44.13 -6.65
C LYS A 3 44.93 44.32 -5.27
N GLU A 4 45.53 45.21 -4.50
CA GLU A 4 44.96 45.66 -3.24
C GLU A 4 43.82 46.61 -3.59
N VAL A 5 42.63 46.33 -3.07
CA VAL A 5 41.45 47.19 -3.23
C VAL A 5 41.14 47.76 -1.86
N ILE A 6 41.29 49.07 -1.73
CA ILE A 6 40.91 49.77 -0.50
C ILE A 6 39.44 50.11 -0.60
N ILE A 7 38.67 49.53 0.32
CA ILE A 7 37.24 49.80 0.47
C ILE A 7 37.08 50.91 1.52
N PRO A 8 36.50 52.07 1.19
CA PRO A 8 36.23 53.11 2.15
C PRO A 8 35.10 52.66 3.10
N TYR A 9 35.15 53.14 4.34
CA TYR A 9 34.15 52.89 5.36
C TYR A 9 32.76 53.45 5.00
N LEU A 10 32.72 54.53 4.21
CA LEU A 10 31.50 55.17 3.72
C LEU A 10 31.60 55.42 2.22
N ILE A 11 30.48 55.26 1.50
CA ILE A 11 30.40 55.50 0.05
C ILE A 11 29.23 56.42 -0.25
N HIS A 12 29.51 57.50 -0.97
CA HIS A 12 28.51 58.43 -1.47
C HIS A 12 27.59 57.82 -2.51
N ASP A 13 26.28 57.85 -2.22
CA ASP A 13 25.24 57.35 -3.12
C ASP A 13 24.64 58.44 -4.05
N GLY A 14 25.35 59.56 -4.26
CA GLY A 14 25.00 60.55 -5.28
C GLY A 14 24.31 61.84 -4.82
N GLN A 15 24.42 62.24 -3.55
CA GLN A 15 24.11 63.62 -3.15
C GLN A 15 25.31 64.57 -3.39
N GLU A 16 25.02 65.82 -3.77
CA GLU A 16 25.98 66.89 -4.12
C GLU A 16 26.97 67.30 -3.01
N TYR A 17 26.86 66.73 -1.81
CA TYR A 17 27.75 67.08 -0.69
C TYR A 17 28.92 66.11 -0.59
N LEU A 18 30.14 66.64 -0.77
CA LEU A 18 31.39 65.98 -0.43
C LEU A 18 31.38 65.66 1.08
N PHE A 19 31.60 64.40 1.45
CA PHE A 19 31.64 63.96 2.84
C PHE A 19 33.08 64.15 3.27
N THR A 20 33.32 65.22 4.03
CA THR A 20 34.66 65.60 4.46
C THR A 20 35.15 64.65 5.56
N LYS A 21 36.47 64.57 5.76
CA LYS A 21 37.08 63.82 6.88
C LYS A 21 36.46 64.23 8.23
N ASP A 22 36.14 65.51 8.41
CA ASP A 22 35.50 66.04 9.62
C ASP A 22 34.08 65.50 9.82
N LEU A 23 33.31 65.34 8.74
CA LEU A 23 31.96 64.78 8.80
C LEU A 23 32.00 63.27 9.12
N GLU A 24 32.95 62.52 8.54
CA GLU A 24 33.20 61.12 8.88
C GLU A 24 33.56 60.97 10.37
N ALA A 25 34.50 61.78 10.86
CA ALA A 25 34.88 61.77 12.27
C ALA A 25 33.71 62.14 13.20
N ALA A 26 32.91 63.15 12.84
CA ALA A 26 31.73 63.55 13.61
C ALA A 26 30.67 62.44 13.68
N VAL A 27 30.41 61.75 12.57
CA VAL A 27 29.46 60.62 12.53
C VAL A 27 29.95 59.46 13.39
N ILE A 28 31.25 59.12 13.31
CA ILE A 28 31.85 58.08 14.15
C ILE A 28 31.69 58.46 15.63
N LEU A 29 32.02 59.70 16.00
CA LEU A 29 31.90 60.19 17.38
C LEU A 29 30.45 60.11 17.89
N VAL A 30 29.48 60.53 17.08
CA VAL A 30 28.05 60.41 17.42
C VAL A 30 27.66 58.93 17.59
N PHE A 31 28.12 58.05 16.71
CA PHE A 31 27.82 56.62 16.80
C PHE A 31 28.40 56.00 18.08
N VAL A 32 29.63 56.36 18.45
CA VAL A 32 30.27 55.92 19.70
C VAL A 32 29.48 56.40 20.92
N GLU A 33 29.13 57.70 20.97
CA GLU A 33 28.38 58.27 22.09
C GLU A 33 26.96 57.70 22.23
N VAL A 34 26.25 57.46 21.11
CA VAL A 34 24.91 56.85 21.14
C VAL A 34 24.96 55.41 21.68
N ASN A 35 26.02 54.67 21.38
CA ASN A 35 26.21 53.30 21.85
C ASN A 35 26.93 53.21 23.20
N ARG A 36 27.24 54.35 23.81
CA ARG A 36 27.93 54.42 25.11
C ARG A 36 27.05 53.84 26.20
N LYS A 37 27.57 52.84 26.92
CA LYS A 37 26.89 52.33 28.12
C LYS A 37 27.00 53.37 29.23
N LYS A 38 25.88 53.70 29.88
CA LYS A 38 25.89 54.61 31.04
C LYS A 38 26.83 54.07 32.12
N PRO A 39 27.63 54.93 32.79
CA PRO A 39 28.53 54.47 33.83
C PRO A 39 27.73 53.83 34.96
N ILE A 40 28.14 52.62 35.36
CA ILE A 40 27.77 52.05 36.66
C ILE A 40 28.57 52.86 37.68
N LEU A 41 27.91 53.36 38.74
CA LEU A 41 28.51 54.25 39.73
C LEU A 41 29.96 53.82 40.08
N PHE A 42 30.87 54.80 40.14
CA PHE A 42 32.30 54.72 40.52
C PHE A 42 33.35 54.52 39.41
N LEU A 43 32.99 54.52 38.13
CA LEU A 43 33.95 54.74 37.04
C LEU A 43 33.73 56.15 36.46
N GLY A 44 34.79 56.95 36.38
CA GLY A 44 34.74 58.36 35.94
C GLY A 44 34.25 58.56 34.51
N GLU A 45 34.15 59.81 34.06
CA GLU A 45 33.85 60.13 32.66
C GLU A 45 34.94 59.55 31.76
N GLU A 46 34.56 58.69 30.81
CA GLU A 46 35.44 58.27 29.72
C GLU A 46 35.48 59.40 28.68
N ASP A 47 36.68 59.94 28.43
CA ASP A 47 36.91 60.95 27.40
C ASP A 47 37.44 60.28 26.12
N ILE A 48 36.98 60.74 24.95
CA ILE A 48 37.51 60.29 23.66
C ILE A 48 38.69 61.22 23.30
N ASP A 49 39.91 60.73 23.53
CA ASP A 49 41.13 61.52 23.30
C ASP A 49 41.46 61.71 21.80
N TYR A 50 41.18 60.70 20.95
CA TYR A 50 41.41 60.76 19.50
C TYR A 50 40.58 59.73 18.73
N ILE A 51 40.39 59.97 17.43
CA ILE A 51 39.78 59.03 16.48
C ILE A 51 40.85 58.69 15.43
N SER A 52 41.09 57.40 15.21
CA SER A 52 42.03 56.90 14.19
C SER A 52 41.33 56.01 13.18
N LYS A 53 41.68 56.17 11.89
CA LYS A 53 41.20 55.33 10.78
C LYS A 53 42.27 54.29 10.42
N LEU A 54 41.91 53.02 10.52
CA LEU A 54 42.78 51.89 10.17
C LEU A 54 42.10 51.03 9.11
N LEU A 55 42.84 50.59 8.10
CA LEU A 55 42.29 49.71 7.06
C LEU A 55 42.28 48.27 7.57
N TYR A 56 41.10 47.65 7.55
CA TYR A 56 40.91 46.27 7.99
C TYR A 56 41.34 45.28 6.88
N PRO A 57 42.22 44.32 7.17
CA PRO A 57 42.75 43.42 6.15
C PRO A 57 41.77 42.26 5.89
N PHE A 58 41.29 42.14 4.66
CA PHE A 58 40.61 40.94 4.15
C PHE A 58 41.42 40.28 3.05
N TRP A 59 41.40 38.96 3.02
CA TRP A 59 41.87 38.17 1.90
C TRP A 59 40.66 37.74 1.05
N ALA A 60 40.66 38.12 -0.23
CA ALA A 60 39.70 37.63 -1.21
C ALA A 60 40.33 36.47 -1.99
N ILE A 61 40.00 35.23 -1.62
CA ILE A 61 40.54 34.03 -2.25
C ILE A 61 39.63 33.61 -3.42
N PRO A 62 40.12 33.57 -4.67
CA PRO A 62 39.30 33.21 -5.82
C PRO A 62 38.72 31.78 -5.70
N TRP A 63 37.41 31.65 -5.94
CA TRP A 63 36.73 30.36 -5.98
C TRP A 63 35.61 30.35 -7.03
N LYS A 64 35.88 29.70 -8.18
CA LYS A 64 35.02 29.70 -9.37
C LYS A 64 34.83 31.14 -9.90
N ASP A 65 33.58 31.57 -10.06
CA ASP A 65 33.13 32.89 -10.49
C ASP A 65 32.97 33.86 -9.30
N LYS A 66 33.38 33.47 -8.10
CA LYS A 66 33.26 34.25 -6.87
C LYS A 66 34.57 34.29 -6.08
N SER A 67 34.54 34.94 -4.93
CA SER A 67 35.64 34.97 -3.96
C SER A 67 35.16 34.49 -2.59
N ILE A 68 36.03 33.77 -1.89
CA ILE A 68 35.86 33.48 -0.46
C ILE A 68 36.56 34.60 0.31
N ILE A 69 35.83 35.24 1.22
CA ILE A 69 36.37 36.31 2.04
C ILE A 69 36.87 35.74 3.36
N ILE A 70 38.16 35.97 3.63
CA ILE A 70 38.84 35.56 4.85
C ILE A 70 39.29 36.81 5.61
N ASP A 71 38.90 36.90 6.87
CA ASP A 71 39.37 37.89 7.83
C ASP A 71 40.89 37.74 8.06
N GLY A 72 41.65 38.74 7.62
CA GLY A 72 43.10 38.78 7.74
C GLY A 72 43.60 38.95 9.18
N LEU A 73 42.76 39.35 10.13
CA LEU A 73 43.11 39.43 11.56
C LEU A 73 42.82 38.14 12.33
N ASN A 74 42.17 37.16 11.70
CA ASN A 74 41.80 35.89 12.34
C ASN A 74 40.96 36.06 13.62
N ILE A 75 40.00 36.98 13.60
CA ILE A 75 39.09 37.27 14.71
C ILE A 75 37.75 36.55 14.50
N LEU A 76 37.23 36.61 13.28
CA LEU A 76 35.96 36.00 12.93
C LEU A 76 36.08 34.47 12.90
N SER A 77 34.99 33.79 13.21
CA SER A 77 34.91 32.32 13.12
C SER A 77 33.45 31.92 12.97
N GLU A 78 33.16 31.16 11.93
CA GLU A 78 31.82 30.67 11.63
C GLU A 78 31.69 29.18 11.95
N LYS A 79 30.47 28.73 12.24
CA LYS A 79 30.19 27.31 12.47
C LYS A 79 29.34 26.76 11.35
N LEU A 80 29.89 25.77 10.64
CA LEU A 80 29.16 24.97 9.67
C LEU A 80 28.70 23.67 10.33
N SER A 81 27.38 23.50 10.45
CA SER A 81 26.79 22.25 10.92
C SER A 81 26.26 21.45 9.73
N ARG A 82 26.69 20.19 9.60
CA ARG A 82 26.17 19.27 8.58
C ARG A 82 25.85 17.91 9.14
N LEU A 83 24.85 17.26 8.56
CA LEU A 83 24.53 15.86 8.87
C LEU A 83 25.60 14.94 8.26
N GLU A 84 26.04 13.94 9.03
CA GLU A 84 26.88 12.88 8.53
C GLU A 84 26.04 11.86 7.78
N ILE A 85 26.28 11.76 6.48
CA ILE A 85 25.57 10.83 5.62
C ILE A 85 26.20 9.44 5.77
N PRO A 86 25.40 8.37 5.96
CA PRO A 86 25.90 7.01 6.04
C PRO A 86 26.55 6.56 4.73
N ASN A 87 27.26 5.42 4.75
CA ASN A 87 27.94 4.90 3.55
C ASN A 87 26.94 4.44 2.47
N VAL A 88 26.57 5.36 1.57
CA VAL A 88 25.63 5.15 0.48
C VAL A 88 26.15 4.14 -0.55
N ASN A 89 27.46 4.08 -0.77
CA ASN A 89 28.07 3.19 -1.76
C ASN A 89 27.86 1.71 -1.38
N ALA A 90 27.99 1.38 -0.10
CA ALA A 90 27.72 0.02 0.38
C ALA A 90 26.27 -0.41 0.10
N PHE A 91 25.32 0.51 0.26
CA PHE A 91 23.91 0.28 -0.06
C PHE A 91 23.68 0.09 -1.57
N ILE A 92 24.27 0.95 -2.41
CA ILE A 92 24.19 0.83 -3.88
C ILE A 92 24.72 -0.53 -4.32
N GLU A 93 25.89 -0.95 -3.84
CA GLU A 93 26.44 -2.25 -4.18
C GLU A 93 25.55 -3.40 -3.73
N ALA A 94 24.92 -3.30 -2.56
CA ALA A 94 23.98 -4.30 -2.07
C ALA A 94 22.75 -4.43 -2.99
N LEU A 95 22.20 -3.30 -3.46
CA LEU A 95 21.11 -3.30 -4.44
C LEU A 95 21.52 -3.99 -5.75
N LEU A 96 22.70 -3.65 -6.28
CA LEU A 96 23.22 -4.24 -7.52
C LEU A 96 23.50 -5.74 -7.38
N ARG A 97 24.09 -6.18 -6.26
CA ARG A 97 24.26 -7.61 -5.94
C ARG A 97 22.92 -8.33 -5.86
N GLY A 98 21.88 -7.66 -5.39
CA GLY A 98 20.51 -8.15 -5.32
C GLY A 98 19.78 -8.25 -6.66
N SER A 99 20.30 -7.70 -7.76
CA SER A 99 19.54 -7.56 -9.02
C SER A 99 18.93 -8.87 -9.55
N LYS A 100 19.66 -9.98 -9.40
CA LYS A 100 19.22 -11.32 -9.86
C LYS A 100 18.61 -12.20 -8.78
N SER A 101 18.71 -11.81 -7.51
CA SER A 101 18.28 -12.64 -6.38
C SER A 101 17.27 -11.88 -5.51
N PRO A 102 15.98 -12.29 -5.50
CA PRO A 102 14.95 -11.66 -4.68
C PRO A 102 15.34 -11.59 -3.20
N ASN A 103 15.93 -12.65 -2.66
CA ASN A 103 16.34 -12.71 -1.24
C ASN A 103 17.45 -11.69 -0.93
N LEU A 104 18.45 -11.58 -1.81
CA LEU A 104 19.52 -10.59 -1.62
C LEU A 104 19.00 -9.16 -1.80
N PHE A 105 18.04 -8.94 -2.70
CA PHE A 105 17.41 -7.64 -2.88
C PHE A 105 16.57 -7.23 -1.66
N ILE A 106 15.72 -8.11 -1.15
CA ILE A 106 14.93 -7.87 0.07
C ILE A 106 15.86 -7.60 1.26
N LYS A 107 16.96 -8.36 1.38
CA LYS A 107 17.97 -8.10 2.41
C LYS A 107 18.58 -6.70 2.25
N ALA A 108 18.98 -6.31 1.04
CA ALA A 108 19.53 -4.98 0.77
C ALA A 108 18.53 -3.86 1.13
N LEU A 109 17.24 -4.04 0.84
CA LEU A 109 16.19 -3.09 1.26
C LEU A 109 16.06 -3.01 2.78
N SER A 110 16.06 -4.15 3.46
CA SER A 110 15.96 -4.20 4.92
C SER A 110 17.16 -3.57 5.61
N ASP A 111 18.36 -3.82 5.09
CA ASP A 111 19.61 -3.24 5.61
C ASP A 111 19.65 -1.73 5.31
N GLY A 112 19.18 -1.31 4.13
CA GLY A 112 19.04 0.09 3.74
C GLY A 112 18.05 0.85 4.62
N LEU A 113 16.90 0.26 4.97
CA LEU A 113 15.96 0.88 5.91
C LEU A 113 16.65 1.20 7.23
N LYS A 114 17.37 0.24 7.82
CA LYS A 114 18.12 0.47 9.07
C LYS A 114 19.17 1.57 8.91
N LEU A 115 19.90 1.56 7.79
CA LEU A 115 20.96 2.54 7.52
C LEU A 115 20.46 3.99 7.47
N PHE A 116 19.24 4.21 6.96
CA PHE A 116 18.68 5.55 6.76
C PHE A 116 17.61 5.95 7.79
N ASP A 117 17.15 5.04 8.64
CA ASP A 117 16.16 5.30 9.71
C ASP A 117 16.82 5.79 11.01
N GLU A 118 18.12 5.51 11.21
CA GLU A 118 18.87 6.04 12.34
C GLU A 118 19.02 7.57 12.24
N PRO A 119 18.78 8.33 13.34
CA PRO A 119 19.01 9.77 13.36
C PRO A 119 20.44 10.10 12.96
N LEU A 120 20.59 10.93 11.92
CA LEU A 120 21.90 11.34 11.44
C LEU A 120 22.61 12.18 12.50
N SER A 121 23.87 11.85 12.79
CA SER A 121 24.72 12.70 13.62
C SER A 121 24.97 14.04 12.93
N SER A 122 24.98 15.11 13.71
CA SER A 122 25.45 16.40 13.24
C SER A 122 26.94 16.52 13.53
N LYS A 123 27.71 16.92 12.51
CA LYS A 123 29.11 17.31 12.63
C LYS A 123 29.21 18.82 12.53
N GLU A 124 29.71 19.45 13.58
CA GLU A 124 30.08 20.87 13.56
C GLU A 124 31.51 21.03 13.07
N ILE A 125 31.72 22.03 12.22
CA ILE A 125 33.01 22.36 11.64
C ILE A 125 33.22 23.87 11.86
N ALA A 126 34.30 24.21 12.55
CA ALA A 126 34.70 25.60 12.69
C ALA A 126 35.39 26.06 11.40
N LEU A 127 34.85 27.13 10.81
CA LEU A 127 35.43 27.86 9.69
C LEU A 127 36.06 29.13 10.24
N GLU A 128 37.28 28.98 10.74
CA GLU A 128 38.03 30.11 11.29
C GLU A 128 38.29 31.16 10.20
N SER A 129 38.23 32.42 10.61
CA SER A 129 38.46 33.59 9.76
C SER A 129 37.50 33.73 8.60
N PHE A 130 36.47 32.89 8.50
CA PHE A 130 35.53 32.94 7.39
C PHE A 130 34.50 34.04 7.62
N VAL A 131 34.24 34.85 6.60
CA VAL A 131 33.15 35.83 6.61
C VAL A 131 31.93 35.20 5.95
N GLY A 132 30.98 34.74 6.76
CA GLY A 132 29.77 34.05 6.28
C GLY A 132 28.49 34.89 6.30
N GLU A 133 28.52 36.05 6.96
CA GLU A 133 27.35 36.90 7.11
C GLU A 133 26.94 37.51 5.77
N ILE A 134 25.74 37.11 5.30
CA ILE A 134 25.25 37.45 3.96
C ILE A 134 25.13 38.96 3.78
N ASP A 135 24.69 39.69 4.79
CA ASP A 135 24.51 41.14 4.72
C ASP A 135 25.87 41.84 4.53
N VAL A 136 26.90 41.42 5.28
CA VAL A 136 28.28 41.92 5.13
C VAL A 136 28.82 41.62 3.74
N LEU A 137 28.62 40.39 3.23
CA LEU A 137 29.09 40.02 1.89
C LEU A 137 28.38 40.82 0.79
N ASN A 138 27.07 41.05 0.92
CA ASN A 138 26.31 41.86 -0.02
C ASN A 138 26.75 43.33 0.00
N ASP A 139 27.00 43.88 1.19
CA ASP A 139 27.52 45.24 1.34
C ASP A 139 28.89 45.39 0.69
N LEU A 140 29.79 44.43 0.93
CA LEU A 140 31.11 44.39 0.28
C LEU A 140 31.00 44.30 -1.24
N GLU A 141 30.12 43.43 -1.77
CA GLU A 141 29.89 43.30 -3.21
C GLU A 141 29.36 44.61 -3.80
N ASN A 142 28.34 45.21 -3.20
CA ASN A 142 27.75 46.49 -3.62
C ASN A 142 28.81 47.60 -3.65
N VAL A 143 29.64 47.66 -2.63
CA VAL A 143 30.74 48.60 -2.50
C VAL A 143 31.77 48.42 -3.62
N ILE A 144 32.27 47.19 -3.82
CA ILE A 144 33.28 46.87 -4.84
C ILE A 144 32.75 47.24 -6.23
N MET A 145 31.49 46.90 -6.53
CA MET A 145 30.84 47.23 -7.80
C MET A 145 30.70 48.74 -8.03
N LYS A 146 30.45 49.53 -6.98
CA LYS A 146 30.39 51.01 -7.08
C LYS A 146 31.78 51.63 -7.31
N ILE A 147 32.82 51.03 -6.73
CA ILE A 147 34.21 51.47 -6.82
C ILE A 147 34.80 51.19 -8.22
N GLU A 148 34.56 50.02 -8.81
CA GLU A 148 35.02 49.71 -10.18
C GLU A 148 34.56 50.74 -11.24
N ASN A 149 33.46 51.44 -10.96
CA ASN A 149 32.88 52.45 -11.85
C ASN A 149 33.34 53.90 -11.56
N ARG A 150 34.29 54.12 -10.65
CA ARG A 150 34.76 55.45 -10.23
C ARG A 150 36.28 55.52 -10.09
N VAL A 151 36.84 56.72 -10.26
CA VAL A 151 38.23 57.01 -9.86
C VAL A 151 38.22 57.12 -8.34
N ILE A 152 38.82 56.14 -7.64
CA ILE A 152 39.01 56.22 -6.19
C ILE A 152 40.09 57.29 -5.97
N GLU A 153 39.77 58.37 -5.26
CA GLU A 153 40.78 59.28 -4.72
C GLU A 153 41.72 58.48 -3.80
N GLU A 154 43.01 58.82 -3.75
CA GLU A 154 43.97 58.13 -2.86
C GLU A 154 43.45 58.13 -1.42
N ILE A 155 43.02 56.96 -0.93
CA ILE A 155 42.57 56.82 0.45
C ILE A 155 43.81 56.79 1.33
N GLU A 156 44.08 57.91 2.01
CA GLU A 156 45.09 57.97 3.07
C GLU A 156 44.63 57.16 4.29
N GLY A 157 45.44 56.18 4.71
CA GLY A 157 45.19 55.39 5.91
C GLY A 157 46.29 54.35 6.14
N THR A 158 46.60 54.07 7.41
CA THR A 158 47.52 52.98 7.75
C THR A 158 46.76 51.66 7.72
N CYS A 159 47.25 50.71 6.92
CA CYS A 159 46.70 49.35 6.90
C CYS A 159 47.17 48.59 8.15
N ILE A 160 46.25 47.88 8.80
CA ILE A 160 46.64 46.91 9.83
C ILE A 160 47.30 45.75 9.09
N GLU A 161 48.53 45.41 9.50
CA GLU A 161 49.21 44.24 8.93
C GLU A 161 48.35 42.98 9.14
N PRO A 162 48.01 42.24 8.06
CA PRO A 162 47.29 40.99 8.19
C PRO A 162 48.06 40.05 9.12
N ARG A 163 47.37 39.52 10.12
CA ARG A 163 47.93 38.47 11.00
C ARG A 163 48.05 37.14 10.26
N LEU A 164 47.11 36.86 9.37
CA LEU A 164 47.17 35.71 8.48
C LEU A 164 47.99 36.04 7.25
N GLN A 165 48.96 35.17 6.96
CA GLN A 165 49.65 35.20 5.68
C GLN A 165 48.73 34.65 4.57
N GLU A 166 49.05 35.00 3.32
CA GLU A 166 48.28 34.60 2.14
C GLU A 166 48.14 33.06 2.04
N ASP A 167 49.19 32.30 2.33
CA ASP A 167 49.17 30.83 2.30
C ASP A 167 48.23 30.24 3.35
N GLU A 168 48.17 30.84 4.54
CA GLU A 168 47.25 30.44 5.61
C GLU A 168 45.80 30.76 5.24
N ALA A 169 45.55 31.94 4.67
CA ALA A 169 44.23 32.31 4.18
C ALA A 169 43.74 31.34 3.07
N ASN A 170 44.63 30.94 2.16
CA ASN A 170 44.35 29.92 1.16
C ASN A 170 44.01 28.56 1.79
N LEU A 171 44.74 28.16 2.83
CA LEU A 171 44.47 26.91 3.55
C LEU A 171 43.11 26.94 4.25
N LYS A 172 42.74 28.06 4.89
CA LYS A 172 41.42 28.24 5.50
C LYS A 172 40.29 28.21 4.48
N ALA A 173 40.45 28.90 3.35
CA ALA A 173 39.49 28.85 2.24
C ALA A 173 39.34 27.42 1.68
N LYS A 174 40.44 26.65 1.60
CA LYS A 174 40.42 25.26 1.15
C LYS A 174 39.53 24.37 2.03
N THR A 175 39.52 24.57 3.35
CA THR A 175 38.65 23.82 4.27
C THR A 175 37.17 23.96 3.89
N PHE A 176 36.71 25.19 3.62
CA PHE A 176 35.35 25.44 3.16
C PHE A 176 35.06 24.75 1.81
N VAL A 177 36.00 24.84 0.86
CA VAL A 177 35.86 24.20 -0.46
C VAL A 177 35.77 22.67 -0.34
N ASP A 178 36.57 22.06 0.54
CA ASP A 178 36.58 20.61 0.73
C ASP A 178 35.30 20.12 1.40
N GLU A 179 34.75 20.86 2.37
CA GLU A 179 33.43 20.55 2.94
C GLU A 179 32.29 20.73 1.91
N TRP A 180 32.34 21.78 1.07
CA TRP A 180 31.39 21.94 -0.04
C TRP A 180 31.47 20.77 -1.04
N ARG A 181 32.67 20.30 -1.38
CA ARG A 181 32.87 19.13 -2.26
C ARG A 181 32.31 17.86 -1.64
N ASN A 182 32.54 17.66 -0.34
CA ASN A 182 32.02 16.51 0.40
C ASN A 182 30.49 16.49 0.38
N LEU A 183 29.84 17.61 0.70
CA LEU A 183 28.39 17.75 0.63
C LEU A 183 27.84 17.45 -0.77
N LYS A 184 28.46 18.02 -1.81
CA LYS A 184 28.05 17.78 -3.20
C LYS A 184 28.20 16.31 -3.61
N SER A 185 29.27 15.65 -3.18
CA SER A 185 29.52 14.23 -3.42
C SER A 185 28.43 13.37 -2.76
N ASN A 186 28.11 13.65 -1.49
CA ASN A 186 27.08 12.92 -0.75
C ASN A 186 25.69 13.08 -1.38
N ILE A 187 25.32 14.30 -1.79
CA ILE A 187 24.07 14.55 -2.53
C ILE A 187 24.02 13.71 -3.81
N SER A 188 25.11 13.71 -4.57
CA SER A 188 25.19 12.97 -5.84
C SER A 188 25.08 11.46 -5.62
N ALA A 189 25.73 10.93 -4.58
CA ALA A 189 25.65 9.51 -4.20
C ALA A 189 24.23 9.10 -3.78
N LEU A 190 23.54 9.93 -2.98
CA LEU A 190 22.15 9.69 -2.58
C LEU A 190 21.19 9.71 -3.77
N GLN A 191 21.35 10.69 -4.67
CA GLN A 191 20.56 10.75 -5.92
C GLN A 191 20.79 9.52 -6.78
N TYR A 192 22.04 9.09 -6.93
CA TYR A 192 22.35 7.89 -7.68
C TYR A 192 21.76 6.62 -7.03
N ALA A 193 21.84 6.49 -5.69
CA ALA A 193 21.20 5.39 -4.97
C ALA A 193 19.69 5.35 -5.18
N GLN A 194 19.02 6.50 -5.21
CA GLN A 194 17.59 6.59 -5.49
C GLN A 194 17.25 6.08 -6.90
N ILE A 195 18.06 6.44 -7.91
CA ILE A 195 17.89 5.96 -9.29
C ILE A 195 18.04 4.43 -9.34
N ILE A 196 19.14 3.90 -8.80
CA ILE A 196 19.40 2.45 -8.80
C ILE A 196 18.31 1.69 -8.05
N LEU A 197 17.88 2.18 -6.88
CA LEU A 197 16.79 1.59 -6.11
C LEU A 197 15.50 1.51 -6.96
N LYS A 198 15.11 2.61 -7.60
CA LYS A 198 13.91 2.66 -8.44
C LYS A 198 14.00 1.66 -9.60
N GLU A 199 15.13 1.62 -10.29
CA GLU A 199 15.35 0.69 -11.40
C GLU A 199 15.27 -0.77 -10.95
N GLU A 200 15.93 -1.14 -9.86
CA GLU A 200 15.92 -2.50 -9.36
C GLU A 200 14.55 -2.92 -8.82
N VAL A 201 13.82 -2.03 -8.15
CA VAL A 201 12.41 -2.28 -7.75
C VAL A 201 11.56 -2.61 -8.97
N LEU A 202 11.65 -1.81 -10.05
CA LEU A 202 10.88 -2.06 -11.27
C LEU A 202 11.26 -3.40 -11.94
N LYS A 203 12.55 -3.75 -11.95
CA LYS A 203 13.03 -5.04 -12.49
C LYS A 203 12.45 -6.21 -11.69
N HIS A 204 12.50 -6.17 -10.35
CA HIS A 204 11.96 -7.22 -9.49
C HIS A 204 10.43 -7.32 -9.60
N LEU A 205 9.71 -6.20 -9.63
CA LEU A 205 8.26 -6.19 -9.84
C LEU A 205 7.86 -6.85 -11.17
N LYS A 206 8.58 -6.53 -12.25
CA LYS A 206 8.36 -7.15 -13.56
C LYS A 206 8.62 -8.66 -13.52
N ARG A 207 9.68 -9.10 -12.84
CA ARG A 207 10.00 -10.53 -12.68
C ARG A 207 8.88 -11.27 -11.93
N VAL A 208 8.43 -10.72 -10.80
CA VAL A 208 7.34 -11.29 -10.00
C VAL A 208 6.06 -11.39 -10.82
N ARG A 209 5.69 -10.33 -11.55
CA ARG A 209 4.50 -10.35 -12.41
C ARG A 209 4.58 -11.45 -13.48
N ASN A 210 5.72 -11.55 -14.17
CA ASN A 210 5.92 -12.58 -15.19
C ASN A 210 5.84 -14.00 -14.60
N GLU A 211 6.36 -14.19 -13.39
CA GLU A 211 6.30 -15.48 -12.68
C GLU A 211 4.86 -15.84 -12.27
N ILE A 212 4.10 -14.88 -11.75
CA ILE A 212 2.67 -15.03 -11.46
C ILE A 212 1.90 -15.42 -12.73
N ASP A 213 2.14 -14.72 -13.84
CA ASP A 213 1.46 -15.00 -15.12
C ASP A 213 1.82 -16.40 -15.64
N TYR A 214 3.09 -16.78 -15.55
CA TYR A 214 3.55 -18.12 -15.95
C TYR A 214 2.90 -19.22 -15.12
N ILE A 215 2.90 -19.08 -13.79
CA ILE A 215 2.28 -20.04 -12.87
C ILE A 215 0.77 -20.13 -13.15
N THR A 216 0.10 -18.99 -13.27
CA THR A 216 -1.35 -18.93 -13.52
C THR A 216 -1.72 -19.67 -14.80
N ARG A 217 -1.02 -19.40 -15.91
CA ARG A 217 -1.24 -20.10 -17.19
C ARG A 217 -0.99 -21.60 -17.08
N ARG A 218 0.16 -21.99 -16.52
CA ARG A 218 0.54 -23.40 -16.37
C ARG A 218 -0.46 -24.20 -15.54
N TYR A 219 -1.01 -23.61 -14.48
CA TYR A 219 -2.01 -24.28 -13.65
C TYR A 219 -3.40 -24.28 -14.31
N ALA A 220 -3.77 -23.22 -15.02
CA ALA A 220 -5.01 -23.21 -15.81
C ALA A 220 -5.02 -24.36 -16.85
N GLU A 221 -3.93 -24.52 -17.61
CA GLU A 221 -3.76 -25.62 -18.57
C GLU A 221 -3.88 -27.00 -17.91
N LYS A 222 -3.21 -27.19 -16.75
CA LYS A 222 -3.30 -28.46 -16.00
C LYS A 222 -4.70 -28.74 -15.49
N ILE A 223 -5.40 -27.72 -15.01
CA ILE A 223 -6.79 -27.84 -14.55
C ILE A 223 -7.69 -28.22 -15.72
N GLU A 224 -7.51 -27.59 -16.88
CA GLU A 224 -8.29 -27.89 -18.08
C GLU A 224 -8.09 -29.34 -18.53
N LEU A 225 -6.83 -29.78 -18.66
CA LEU A 225 -6.50 -31.17 -19.02
C LEU A 225 -7.10 -32.18 -18.04
N THR A 226 -6.99 -31.93 -16.75
CA THR A 226 -7.54 -32.82 -15.71
C THR A 226 -9.07 -32.80 -15.71
N SER A 227 -9.67 -31.64 -15.99
CA SER A 227 -11.12 -31.47 -16.07
C SER A 227 -11.73 -32.29 -17.21
N VAL A 228 -11.03 -32.45 -18.33
CA VAL A 228 -11.50 -33.29 -19.43
C VAL A 228 -11.74 -34.73 -18.97
N ASP A 229 -10.79 -35.34 -18.26
CA ASP A 229 -10.92 -36.72 -17.80
C ASP A 229 -11.89 -36.86 -16.63
N ALA A 230 -11.94 -35.87 -15.73
CA ALA A 230 -12.95 -35.81 -14.69
C ALA A 230 -14.37 -35.73 -15.28
N ASN A 231 -14.59 -34.85 -16.26
CA ASN A 231 -15.88 -34.67 -16.93
C ASN A 231 -16.29 -35.93 -17.70
N LYS A 232 -15.35 -36.64 -18.34
CA LYS A 232 -15.64 -37.95 -18.95
C LYS A 232 -16.14 -38.96 -17.92
N LYS A 233 -15.50 -39.04 -16.74
CA LYS A 233 -15.94 -39.96 -15.66
C LYS A 233 -17.31 -39.57 -15.11
N VAL A 234 -17.54 -38.28 -14.88
CA VAL A 234 -18.86 -37.76 -14.48
C VAL A 234 -19.93 -38.15 -15.49
N ALA A 235 -19.68 -37.96 -16.80
CA ALA A 235 -20.62 -38.33 -17.84
C ALA A 235 -20.90 -39.85 -17.91
N VAL A 236 -19.91 -40.70 -17.59
CA VAL A 236 -20.11 -42.15 -17.47
C VAL A 236 -21.03 -42.48 -16.29
N PHE A 237 -20.74 -41.94 -15.10
CA PHE A 237 -21.56 -42.17 -13.91
C PHE A 237 -22.98 -41.62 -14.08
N GLU A 238 -23.15 -40.46 -14.71
CA GLU A 238 -24.47 -39.92 -15.03
C GLU A 238 -25.25 -40.87 -15.96
N LYS A 239 -24.61 -41.42 -16.99
CA LYS A 239 -25.24 -42.41 -17.90
C LYS A 239 -25.66 -43.67 -17.16
N GLU A 240 -24.80 -44.20 -16.28
CA GLU A 240 -25.10 -45.38 -15.47
C GLU A 240 -26.26 -45.13 -14.51
N MET A 241 -26.23 -44.01 -13.78
CA MET A 241 -27.31 -43.57 -12.89
C MET A 241 -28.64 -43.44 -13.64
N GLN A 242 -28.65 -42.81 -14.82
CA GLN A 242 -29.85 -42.67 -15.64
C GLN A 242 -30.38 -44.02 -16.12
N LYS A 243 -29.49 -44.95 -16.49
CA LYS A 243 -29.87 -46.31 -16.88
C LYS A 243 -30.51 -47.07 -15.72
N GLU A 244 -29.94 -46.98 -14.52
CA GLU A 244 -30.51 -47.59 -13.32
C GLU A 244 -31.88 -46.99 -12.97
N LEU A 245 -32.02 -45.67 -13.01
CA LEU A 245 -33.30 -44.99 -12.78
C LEU A 245 -34.37 -45.45 -13.77
N LYS A 246 -34.04 -45.54 -15.06
CA LYS A 246 -34.95 -46.02 -16.11
C LYS A 246 -35.37 -47.48 -15.90
N ASN A 247 -34.43 -48.34 -15.48
CA ASN A 247 -34.71 -49.75 -15.19
C ASN A 247 -35.64 -49.92 -13.97
N ILE A 248 -35.40 -49.16 -12.90
CA ILE A 248 -36.28 -49.15 -11.74
C ILE A 248 -37.65 -48.58 -12.11
N GLU A 249 -37.71 -47.48 -12.84
CA GLU A 249 -38.97 -46.89 -13.31
C GLU A 249 -39.79 -47.91 -14.12
N LYS A 250 -39.17 -48.60 -15.08
CA LYS A 250 -39.83 -49.63 -15.89
C LYS A 250 -40.40 -50.75 -15.01
N THR A 251 -39.61 -51.24 -14.06
CA THR A 251 -40.00 -52.31 -13.13
C THR A 251 -41.20 -51.91 -12.27
N TYR A 252 -41.16 -50.73 -11.64
CA TYR A 252 -42.24 -50.25 -10.78
C TYR A 252 -43.47 -49.81 -11.58
N ARG A 253 -43.31 -49.27 -12.79
CA ARG A 253 -44.42 -48.97 -13.70
C ARG A 253 -45.19 -50.25 -14.07
N LYS A 254 -44.49 -51.35 -14.37
CA LYS A 254 -45.11 -52.66 -14.62
C LYS A 254 -45.85 -53.17 -13.36
N LYS A 255 -45.18 -53.18 -12.21
CA LYS A 255 -45.76 -53.61 -10.92
C LYS A 255 -47.03 -52.81 -10.56
N LEU A 256 -47.00 -51.49 -10.74
CA LEU A 256 -48.16 -50.61 -10.48
C LEU A 256 -49.29 -50.84 -11.47
N LYS A 257 -48.99 -51.09 -12.75
CA LYS A 257 -49.99 -51.44 -13.77
C LYS A 257 -50.70 -52.75 -13.42
N ASP A 258 -49.95 -53.77 -13.03
CA ASP A 258 -50.50 -55.08 -12.67
C ASP A 258 -51.36 -54.99 -11.39
N LEU A 259 -50.88 -54.28 -10.36
CA LEU A 259 -51.66 -54.02 -9.14
C LEU A 259 -52.94 -53.21 -9.43
N SER A 260 -52.88 -52.25 -10.35
CA SER A 260 -54.05 -51.45 -10.75
C SER A 260 -55.10 -52.30 -11.46
N LYS A 261 -54.68 -53.25 -12.34
CA LYS A 261 -55.60 -54.22 -12.95
C LYS A 261 -56.25 -55.12 -11.90
N VAL A 262 -55.47 -55.62 -10.94
CA VAL A 262 -56.00 -56.44 -9.84
C VAL A 262 -57.00 -55.63 -9.00
N LYS A 263 -56.67 -54.38 -8.67
CA LYS A 263 -57.57 -53.47 -7.95
C LYS A 263 -58.89 -53.30 -8.70
N ALA A 264 -58.85 -52.97 -9.98
CA ALA A 264 -60.05 -52.77 -10.81
C ALA A 264 -60.93 -54.03 -10.85
N ARG A 265 -60.33 -55.21 -11.03
CA ARG A 265 -61.06 -56.50 -10.98
C ARG A 265 -61.73 -56.73 -9.63
N ARG A 266 -61.01 -56.50 -8.52
CA ARG A 266 -61.53 -56.69 -7.16
C ARG A 266 -62.62 -55.68 -6.81
N GLU A 267 -62.49 -54.43 -7.27
CA GLU A 267 -63.52 -53.39 -7.11
C GLU A 267 -64.77 -53.73 -7.92
N ALA A 268 -64.63 -54.24 -9.15
CA ALA A 268 -65.76 -54.73 -9.94
C ALA A 268 -66.48 -55.92 -9.27
N THR A 269 -65.73 -56.87 -8.70
CA THR A 269 -66.32 -57.96 -7.91
C THR A 269 -67.04 -57.43 -6.67
N LEU A 270 -66.44 -56.47 -5.95
CA LEU A 270 -67.05 -55.85 -4.77
C LEU A 270 -68.37 -55.15 -5.14
N ASN A 271 -68.43 -54.44 -6.27
CA ASN A 271 -69.65 -53.78 -6.73
C ASN A 271 -70.73 -54.79 -7.11
N LYS A 272 -70.41 -55.87 -7.85
CA LYS A 272 -71.38 -56.95 -8.12
C LYS A 272 -71.92 -57.61 -6.85
N LEU A 273 -71.06 -57.78 -5.84
CA LEU A 273 -71.48 -58.30 -4.54
C LEU A 273 -72.38 -57.31 -3.77
N ARG A 274 -72.16 -55.99 -3.92
CA ARG A 274 -73.05 -54.94 -3.38
C ARG A 274 -74.40 -54.95 -4.07
N GLU A 275 -74.42 -54.95 -5.39
CA GLU A 275 -75.65 -55.00 -6.21
C GLU A 275 -76.49 -56.23 -5.84
N SER A 276 -75.91 -57.42 -5.89
CA SER A 276 -76.64 -58.65 -5.50
C SER A 276 -77.06 -58.70 -4.02
N LEU A 277 -76.36 -57.99 -3.12
CA LEU A 277 -76.79 -57.86 -1.72
C LEU A 277 -78.02 -56.96 -1.61
N MET A 278 -78.07 -55.87 -2.38
CA MET A 278 -79.25 -54.99 -2.48
C MET A 278 -80.45 -55.77 -3.03
N ASP A 279 -80.27 -56.53 -4.12
CA ASP A 279 -81.33 -57.38 -4.67
C ASP A 279 -81.86 -58.40 -3.64
N TYR A 280 -80.99 -58.98 -2.81
CA TYR A 280 -81.40 -59.91 -1.75
C TYR A 280 -82.13 -59.22 -0.60
N ILE A 281 -81.75 -57.98 -0.26
CA ILE A 281 -82.45 -57.17 0.73
C ILE A 281 -83.85 -56.82 0.22
N GLU A 282 -83.96 -56.35 -1.02
CA GLU A 282 -85.25 -56.05 -1.67
C GLU A 282 -86.17 -57.28 -1.73
N LYS A 283 -85.64 -58.45 -2.13
CA LYS A 283 -86.40 -59.71 -2.14
C LYS A 283 -86.84 -60.15 -0.74
N ARG A 284 -86.02 -59.97 0.28
CA ARG A 284 -86.41 -60.24 1.68
C ARG A 284 -87.55 -59.31 2.12
N ASP A 285 -87.45 -58.02 1.79
CA ASP A 285 -88.40 -57.01 2.25
C ASP A 285 -89.77 -57.17 1.55
N ALA A 286 -89.79 -57.53 0.27
CA ALA A 286 -91.00 -57.93 -0.44
C ALA A 286 -91.66 -59.19 0.16
N GLU A 287 -90.87 -60.24 0.46
CA GLU A 287 -91.37 -61.48 1.08
C GLU A 287 -91.82 -61.29 2.54
N ARG A 288 -91.26 -60.30 3.25
CA ARG A 288 -91.70 -59.87 4.58
C ARG A 288 -93.05 -59.15 4.51
N ALA A 289 -93.27 -58.30 3.51
CA ALA A 289 -94.56 -57.65 3.27
C ALA A 289 -95.67 -58.66 2.89
N ALA A 290 -95.31 -59.78 2.25
CA ALA A 290 -96.23 -60.87 1.88
C ALA A 290 -96.51 -61.90 3.00
N GLY A 291 -95.94 -61.75 4.20
CA GLY A 291 -96.25 -62.60 5.36
C GLY A 291 -95.58 -63.99 5.41
N SER A 292 -94.63 -64.29 4.52
CA SER A 292 -94.00 -65.62 4.42
C SER A 292 -92.73 -65.75 5.29
N GLU A 293 -92.89 -66.17 6.55
CA GLU A 293 -91.81 -66.27 7.54
C GLU A 293 -90.64 -67.19 7.09
N LYS A 294 -90.95 -68.32 6.45
CA LYS A 294 -89.95 -69.29 5.96
C LYS A 294 -89.04 -68.69 4.88
N ARG A 295 -89.59 -67.88 3.95
CA ARG A 295 -88.83 -67.22 2.88
C ARG A 295 -88.03 -66.03 3.41
N VAL A 296 -88.57 -65.30 4.38
CA VAL A 296 -87.82 -64.25 5.11
C VAL A 296 -86.57 -64.83 5.78
N ARG A 297 -86.68 -66.00 6.44
CA ARG A 297 -85.54 -66.67 7.08
C ARG A 297 -84.49 -67.13 6.06
N TYR A 298 -84.92 -67.65 4.91
CA TYR A 298 -84.05 -68.03 3.78
C TYR A 298 -83.24 -66.83 3.25
N TRP A 299 -83.92 -65.73 2.91
CA TRP A 299 -83.25 -64.53 2.41
C TRP A 299 -82.37 -63.88 3.47
N THR A 300 -82.75 -63.92 4.75
CA THR A 300 -81.92 -63.44 5.86
C THR A 300 -80.61 -64.23 5.98
N ALA A 301 -80.64 -65.55 5.82
CA ALA A 301 -79.43 -66.38 5.79
C ALA A 301 -78.54 -66.07 4.57
N ARG A 302 -79.14 -65.88 3.38
CA ARG A 302 -78.43 -65.49 2.15
C ARG A 302 -77.79 -64.09 2.27
N ILE A 303 -78.49 -63.13 2.85
CA ILE A 303 -77.97 -61.78 3.16
C ILE A 303 -76.78 -61.87 4.11
N LYS A 304 -76.87 -62.68 5.18
CA LYS A 304 -75.76 -62.87 6.14
C LYS A 304 -74.53 -63.47 5.45
N ALA A 305 -74.71 -64.50 4.63
CA ALA A 305 -73.63 -65.08 3.85
C ALA A 305 -73.04 -64.09 2.84
N ARG A 306 -73.87 -63.29 2.18
CA ARG A 306 -73.44 -62.29 1.18
C ARG A 306 -72.71 -61.10 1.82
N ARG A 307 -73.13 -60.66 3.02
CA ARG A 307 -72.41 -59.66 3.83
C ARG A 307 -71.01 -60.16 4.21
N LYS A 308 -70.86 -61.42 4.62
CA LYS A 308 -69.54 -62.00 4.91
C LYS A 308 -68.63 -61.97 3.66
N GLN A 309 -69.16 -62.37 2.50
CA GLN A 309 -68.44 -62.29 1.22
C GLN A 309 -68.06 -60.85 0.84
N LEU A 310 -68.94 -59.88 1.14
CA LEU A 310 -68.71 -58.46 0.90
C LEU A 310 -67.55 -57.92 1.76
N ASP A 311 -67.52 -58.27 3.04
CA ASP A 311 -66.46 -57.87 3.96
C ASP A 311 -65.11 -58.45 3.55
N ASP A 312 -65.07 -59.72 3.14
CA ASP A 312 -63.86 -60.35 2.62
C ASP A 312 -63.40 -59.69 1.31
N ALA A 313 -64.31 -59.37 0.39
CA ALA A 313 -63.99 -58.62 -0.83
C ALA A 313 -63.47 -57.20 -0.51
N ARG A 314 -64.04 -56.53 0.50
CA ARG A 314 -63.60 -55.21 0.95
C ARG A 314 -62.20 -55.24 1.55
N LYS A 315 -61.90 -56.25 2.38
CA LYS A 315 -60.54 -56.50 2.91
C LYS A 315 -59.54 -56.73 1.77
N ASN A 316 -59.91 -57.51 0.77
CA ASN A 316 -59.07 -57.76 -0.41
C ASN A 316 -58.78 -56.47 -1.22
N VAL A 317 -59.78 -55.62 -1.46
CA VAL A 317 -59.55 -54.31 -2.11
C VAL A 317 -58.62 -53.43 -1.27
N LYS A 318 -58.81 -53.40 0.06
CA LYS A 318 -57.94 -52.64 0.98
C LYS A 318 -56.49 -53.14 0.93
N ALA A 319 -56.28 -54.46 0.92
CA ALA A 319 -54.95 -55.06 0.81
C ALA A 319 -54.22 -54.67 -0.48
N VAL A 320 -54.93 -54.65 -1.62
CA VAL A 320 -54.35 -54.22 -2.91
C VAL A 320 -54.01 -52.72 -2.89
N LYS A 321 -54.85 -51.87 -2.29
CA LYS A 321 -54.55 -50.42 -2.12
C LYS A 321 -53.28 -50.20 -1.29
N VAL A 322 -53.12 -50.94 -0.18
CA VAL A 322 -51.90 -50.88 0.65
C VAL A 322 -50.67 -51.34 -0.14
N ALA A 323 -50.80 -52.41 -0.95
CA ALA A 323 -49.70 -52.88 -1.81
C ALA A 323 -49.28 -51.85 -2.86
N ILE A 324 -50.23 -51.09 -3.43
CA ILE A 324 -49.95 -49.99 -4.37
C ILE A 324 -49.16 -48.87 -3.67
N GLU A 325 -49.61 -48.41 -2.51
CA GLU A 325 -48.92 -47.34 -1.77
C GLU A 325 -47.51 -47.77 -1.31
N LYS A 326 -47.37 -49.02 -0.85
CA LYS A 326 -46.06 -49.60 -0.53
C LYS A 326 -45.13 -49.61 -1.75
N ALA A 327 -45.63 -50.02 -2.92
CA ALA A 327 -44.84 -50.03 -4.16
C ALA A 327 -44.41 -48.61 -4.59
N LYS A 328 -45.26 -47.59 -4.43
CA LYS A 328 -44.89 -46.19 -4.69
C LYS A 328 -43.80 -45.69 -3.73
N LEU A 329 -43.92 -46.00 -2.44
CA LEU A 329 -42.94 -45.61 -1.43
C LEU A 329 -41.58 -46.28 -1.68
N GLU A 330 -41.58 -47.57 -2.00
CA GLU A 330 -40.37 -48.31 -2.37
C GLU A 330 -39.69 -47.71 -3.60
N PHE A 331 -40.45 -47.36 -4.65
CA PHE A 331 -39.94 -46.67 -5.83
C PHE A 331 -39.26 -45.33 -5.45
N LYS A 332 -39.93 -44.50 -4.64
CA LYS A 332 -39.40 -43.21 -4.20
C LYS A 332 -38.10 -43.37 -3.40
N LYS A 333 -38.05 -44.34 -2.48
CA LYS A 333 -36.85 -44.65 -1.68
C LYS A 333 -35.69 -45.12 -2.56
N LYS A 334 -35.93 -46.06 -3.48
CA LYS A 334 -34.89 -46.58 -4.38
C LYS A 334 -34.39 -45.51 -5.36
N SER A 335 -35.28 -44.69 -5.91
CA SER A 335 -34.89 -43.58 -6.78
C SER A 335 -34.04 -42.54 -6.04
N LYS A 336 -34.38 -42.21 -4.79
CA LYS A 336 -33.57 -41.31 -3.95
C LYS A 336 -32.20 -41.91 -3.63
N SER A 337 -32.13 -43.20 -3.32
CA SER A 337 -30.89 -43.90 -3.03
C SER A 337 -29.93 -43.97 -4.22
N ILE A 338 -30.44 -44.03 -5.46
CA ILE A 338 -29.61 -44.01 -6.67
C ILE A 338 -29.04 -42.61 -6.90
N LYS A 339 -29.82 -41.56 -6.65
CA LYS A 339 -29.38 -40.17 -6.82
C LYS A 339 -28.40 -39.67 -5.75
N SER A 340 -28.24 -40.42 -4.66
CA SER A 340 -27.36 -40.08 -3.54
C SER A 340 -26.09 -40.94 -3.48
N LYS A 341 -25.94 -41.88 -4.42
CA LYS A 341 -24.67 -42.56 -4.69
C LYS A 341 -23.92 -41.74 -5.72
#